data_AF-A0A935V3T2-F1
#
_entry.id   AF-A0A935V3T2-F1
#
_cell.length_a   1.000
_cell.length_b   1.000
_cell.length_c   1.000
_cell.angle_alpha   90.00
_cell.angle_beta   90.00
_cell.angle_gamma   90.00
#
_symmetry.space_group_name_H-M   'P 1'
#
loop_
_entity.id
_entity.type
_entity.pdbx_description
1 polymer ?
#
loop_
_entity_poly.entity_id
_entity_poly.type
_entity_poly.pdbx_seq_one_letter_code
_entity_poly.pdbx_strand_id
1 'polypeptide(L)'
;MKLDDNAELRTSNIARLKQIATSLNPAMHPLPRTPAEWLNEIADAYADAYEALPFMRSQGMEPDESLLFHMAPRVALKFRGLPEQQAEAATEAALCSYVASKEQVGVALDDPHIAFAFCYLAAQFGLGLASDEAINEIMAFIEEGDAILARAITRRTRAKEPSRRQRRIRSAQGV
;
A
#
# COMPACT_ATOMS: atom_id res chain seq x y z
N MET A 1 -38.74 38.25 -0.18
CA MET A 1 -37.39 37.89 0.31
C MET A 1 -37.40 36.38 0.59
N LYS A 2 -37.08 35.54 -0.40
CA LYS A 2 -37.00 34.06 -0.30
C LYS A 2 -35.99 33.54 -1.33
N LEU A 3 -34.75 34.00 -1.24
CA LEU A 3 -33.66 33.58 -2.14
C LEU A 3 -32.59 32.75 -1.41
N ASP A 4 -32.62 32.68 -0.08
CA ASP A 4 -31.51 32.14 0.71
C ASP A 4 -31.67 30.64 1.06
N ASP A 5 -32.91 30.15 1.19
CA ASP A 5 -33.19 28.75 1.57
C ASP A 5 -32.64 27.71 0.55
N ASN A 6 -32.59 28.07 -0.74
CA ASN A 6 -32.14 27.15 -1.80
C ASN A 6 -30.61 27.00 -1.81
N ALA A 7 -29.87 28.05 -1.43
CA ALA A 7 -28.41 28.03 -1.35
C ALA A 7 -27.94 27.18 -0.16
N GLU A 8 -28.60 27.29 0.98
CA GLU A 8 -28.30 26.48 2.16
C GLU A 8 -28.62 25.00 1.93
N LEU A 9 -29.75 24.69 1.29
CA LEU A 9 -30.11 23.31 0.93
C LEU A 9 -29.11 22.68 -0.05
N ARG A 10 -28.62 23.44 -1.03
CA ARG A 10 -27.57 22.97 -1.96
C ARG A 10 -26.26 22.72 -1.24
N THR A 11 -25.87 23.62 -0.34
CA THR A 11 -24.63 23.51 0.43
C THR A 11 -24.68 22.32 1.39
N SER A 12 -25.82 22.11 2.06
CA SER A 12 -26.06 20.95 2.92
C SER A 12 -26.04 19.63 2.16
N ASN A 13 -26.66 19.58 0.98
CA ASN A 13 -26.63 18.39 0.12
C ASN A 13 -25.22 18.09 -0.41
N ILE A 14 -24.45 19.09 -0.80
CA ILE A 14 -23.04 18.91 -1.22
C ILE A 14 -22.19 18.41 -0.05
N ALA A 15 -22.36 18.97 1.15
CA ALA A 15 -21.64 18.50 2.34
C ALA A 15 -21.99 17.05 2.67
N ARG A 16 -23.27 16.67 2.58
CA ARG A 16 -23.74 15.30 2.81
C ARG A 16 -23.25 14.33 1.76
N LEU A 17 -23.20 14.72 0.48
CA LEU A 17 -22.63 13.91 -0.59
C LEU A 17 -21.12 13.73 -0.45
N LYS A 18 -20.38 14.76 -0.02
CA LYS A 18 -18.96 14.64 0.33
C LYS A 18 -18.76 13.68 1.50
N GLN A 19 -19.58 13.80 2.54
CA GLN A 19 -19.51 12.94 3.72
C GLN A 19 -19.88 11.48 3.41
N ILE A 20 -20.84 11.26 2.50
CA ILE A 20 -21.19 9.93 1.96
C ILE A 20 -20.05 9.40 1.08
N ALA A 21 -19.42 10.21 0.22
CA ALA A 21 -18.27 9.81 -0.58
C ALA A 21 -17.05 9.45 0.29
N THR A 22 -16.80 10.21 1.37
CA THR A 22 -15.81 9.88 2.39
C THR A 22 -16.18 8.62 3.18
N SER A 23 -17.47 8.37 3.40
CA SER A 23 -17.98 7.17 4.08
C SER A 23 -18.04 5.92 3.20
N LEU A 24 -17.99 6.07 1.86
CA LEU A 24 -18.08 4.96 0.90
C LEU A 24 -16.71 4.39 0.51
N ASN A 25 -15.60 5.03 0.89
CA ASN A 25 -14.26 4.56 0.59
C ASN A 25 -13.44 4.37 1.88
N PRO A 26 -13.52 3.20 2.54
CA PRO A 26 -12.83 2.93 3.82
C PRO A 26 -11.29 2.92 3.74
N ALA A 27 -10.70 3.20 2.57
CA ALA A 27 -9.28 3.04 2.27
C ALA A 27 -8.53 4.34 1.96
N MET A 28 -9.10 5.53 2.20
CA MET A 28 -8.32 6.77 2.04
C MET A 28 -7.47 7.03 3.28
N HIS A 29 -6.23 6.55 3.25
CA HIS A 29 -5.24 6.85 4.29
C HIS A 29 -4.68 8.26 4.06
N PRO A 30 -4.71 9.15 5.09
CA PRO A 30 -3.99 10.42 4.99
C PRO A 30 -2.51 10.16 4.79
N LEU A 31 -1.84 11.01 4.00
CA LEU A 31 -0.40 10.90 3.79
C LEU A 31 0.33 10.92 5.14
N PRO A 32 1.20 9.93 5.42
CA PRO A 32 2.04 9.95 6.60
C PRO A 32 2.92 11.20 6.63
N ARG A 33 3.11 11.76 7.83
CA ARG A 33 3.88 13.01 8.04
C ARG A 33 5.24 12.77 8.66
N THR A 34 5.49 11.56 9.16
CA THR A 34 6.74 11.20 9.81
C THR A 34 7.29 9.89 9.25
N PRO A 35 8.61 9.65 9.29
CA PRO A 35 9.20 8.38 8.86
C PRO A 35 8.61 7.16 9.59
N ALA A 36 8.27 7.29 10.87
CA ALA A 36 7.65 6.23 11.65
C ALA A 36 6.22 5.91 11.21
N GLU A 37 5.44 6.92 10.80
CA GLU A 37 4.11 6.71 10.22
C GLU A 37 4.23 6.05 8.83
N TRP A 38 5.21 6.46 8.03
CA TRP A 38 5.52 5.82 6.74
C TRP A 38 5.89 4.35 6.89
N LEU A 39 6.76 4.00 7.84
CA LEU A 39 7.11 2.60 8.12
C LEU A 39 5.88 1.76 8.45
N ASN A 40 4.96 2.31 9.25
CA ASN A 40 3.71 1.62 9.57
C ASN A 40 2.81 1.45 8.35
N GLU A 41 2.64 2.49 7.55
CA GLU A 41 1.83 2.42 6.33
C GLU A 41 2.43 1.43 5.33
N ILE A 42 3.75 1.43 5.12
CA ILE A 42 4.43 0.47 4.25
C ILE A 42 4.21 -0.95 4.74
N ALA A 43 4.26 -1.18 6.06
CA ALA A 43 3.99 -2.51 6.61
C ALA A 43 2.52 -2.94 6.41
N ASP A 44 1.57 -2.01 6.49
CA ASP A 44 0.15 -2.26 6.17
C ASP A 44 -0.05 -2.53 4.67
N ALA A 45 0.61 -1.75 3.80
CA ALA A 45 0.60 -1.91 2.35
C ALA A 45 1.22 -3.26 1.92
N TYR A 46 2.33 -3.65 2.55
CA TYR A 46 2.96 -4.94 2.31
C TYR A 46 2.01 -6.08 2.70
N ALA A 47 1.34 -5.98 3.85
CA ALA A 47 0.38 -6.98 4.28
C ALA A 47 -0.82 -7.07 3.33
N ASP A 48 -1.26 -5.96 2.74
CA ASP A 48 -2.29 -5.94 1.70
C ASP A 48 -1.84 -6.68 0.43
N ALA A 49 -0.61 -6.42 -0.03
CA ALA A 49 -0.02 -7.15 -1.16
C ALA A 49 0.17 -8.64 -0.85
N TYR A 50 0.55 -8.98 0.39
CA TYR A 50 0.76 -10.35 0.85
C TYR A 50 -0.51 -11.20 0.75
N GLU A 51 -1.69 -10.60 0.95
CA GLU A 51 -2.98 -11.30 0.77
C GLU A 51 -3.20 -11.78 -0.67
N ALA A 52 -2.46 -11.25 -1.65
CA ALA A 52 -2.51 -11.70 -3.04
C ALA A 52 -1.72 -13.00 -3.30
N LEU A 53 -0.74 -13.35 -2.44
CA LEU A 53 0.13 -14.52 -2.62
C LEU A 53 -0.62 -15.85 -2.82
N PRO A 54 -1.69 -16.17 -2.06
CA PRO A 54 -2.43 -17.41 -2.26
C PRO A 54 -3.03 -17.55 -3.66
N PHE A 55 -3.30 -16.44 -4.36
CA PHE A 55 -3.85 -16.45 -5.72
C PHE A 55 -2.77 -16.69 -6.79
N MET A 56 -1.48 -16.57 -6.47
CA MET A 56 -0.41 -16.99 -7.38
C MET A 56 -0.48 -18.50 -7.65
N ARG A 57 -0.83 -19.29 -6.62
CA ARG A 57 -1.03 -20.74 -6.77
C ARG A 57 -2.15 -21.10 -7.73
N SER A 58 -3.25 -20.32 -7.75
CA SER A 58 -4.32 -20.55 -8.73
C SER A 58 -3.90 -20.29 -10.17
N GLN A 59 -2.76 -19.64 -10.38
CA GLN A 59 -2.15 -19.41 -11.69
C GLN A 59 -0.98 -20.36 -11.98
N GLY A 60 -0.79 -21.41 -11.15
CA GLY A 60 0.30 -22.37 -11.31
C GLY A 60 1.68 -21.86 -10.89
N MET A 61 1.75 -20.73 -10.18
CA MET A 61 2.99 -20.16 -9.65
C MET A 61 3.11 -20.44 -8.16
N GLU A 62 4.32 -20.74 -7.69
CA GLU A 62 4.58 -20.78 -6.26
C GLU A 62 4.49 -19.36 -5.66
N PRO A 63 3.94 -19.19 -4.45
CA PRO A 63 3.96 -17.92 -3.77
C PRO A 63 5.40 -17.45 -3.56
N ASP A 64 5.70 -16.25 -4.04
CA ASP A 64 7.02 -15.66 -3.93
C ASP A 64 6.90 -14.20 -3.47
N GLU A 65 7.40 -13.94 -2.27
CA GLU A 65 7.44 -12.61 -1.66
C GLU A 65 8.33 -11.65 -2.45
N SER A 66 9.34 -12.17 -3.18
CA SER A 66 10.22 -11.37 -4.02
C SER A 66 9.49 -10.70 -5.18
N LEU A 67 8.28 -11.14 -5.52
CA LEU A 67 7.46 -10.54 -6.57
C LEU A 67 6.49 -9.48 -6.03
N LEU A 68 6.37 -9.30 -4.73
CA LEU A 68 5.38 -8.40 -4.14
C LEU A 68 5.65 -6.93 -4.46
N PHE A 69 6.89 -6.52 -4.73
CA PHE A 69 7.20 -5.14 -5.11
C PHE A 69 6.48 -4.71 -6.40
N HIS A 70 6.14 -5.65 -7.29
CA HIS A 70 5.32 -5.36 -8.48
C HIS A 70 3.89 -4.93 -8.12
N MET A 71 3.40 -5.28 -6.93
CA MET A 71 2.06 -4.90 -6.46
C MET A 71 2.04 -3.54 -5.77
N ALA A 72 3.20 -3.04 -5.31
CA ALA A 72 3.30 -1.79 -4.54
C ALA A 72 2.60 -0.59 -5.20
N PRO A 73 2.73 -0.35 -6.53
CA PRO A 73 2.04 0.75 -7.20
C PRO A 73 0.52 0.67 -7.06
N ARG A 74 -0.06 -0.51 -7.28
CA ARG A 74 -1.52 -0.74 -7.17
C ARG A 74 -2.01 -0.57 -5.75
N VAL A 75 -1.22 -1.02 -4.78
CA VAL A 75 -1.53 -0.81 -3.35
C VAL A 75 -1.46 0.68 -2.99
N ALA A 76 -0.49 1.42 -3.52
CA ALA A 76 -0.39 2.87 -3.32
C ALA A 76 -1.64 3.61 -3.82
N LEU A 77 -2.16 3.27 -5.01
CA LEU A 77 -3.42 3.84 -5.51
C LEU A 77 -4.60 3.51 -4.58
N LYS A 78 -4.71 2.24 -4.17
CA LYS A 78 -5.75 1.77 -3.26
C LYS A 78 -5.73 2.53 -1.92
N PHE A 79 -4.56 2.71 -1.32
CA PHE A 79 -4.38 3.41 -0.04
C PHE A 79 -4.66 4.92 -0.12
N ARG A 80 -4.62 5.49 -1.33
CA ARG A 80 -4.94 6.89 -1.58
C ARG A 80 -6.34 7.10 -2.13
N GLY A 81 -7.10 6.01 -2.38
CA GLY A 81 -8.41 6.07 -3.03
C GLY A 81 -8.35 6.65 -4.44
N LEU A 82 -7.21 6.49 -5.13
CA LEU A 82 -6.99 7.02 -6.47
C LEU A 82 -7.53 6.07 -7.55
N PRO A 83 -7.93 6.62 -8.71
CA PRO A 83 -8.54 5.84 -9.77
C PRO A 83 -7.49 5.08 -10.61
N GLU A 84 -7.89 3.95 -11.21
CA GLU A 84 -6.99 3.04 -11.97
C GLU A 84 -6.29 3.73 -13.15
N GLN A 85 -6.82 4.84 -13.68
CA GLN A 85 -6.17 5.61 -14.75
C GLN A 85 -4.79 6.15 -14.34
N GLN A 86 -4.49 6.26 -13.04
CA GLN A 86 -3.18 6.67 -12.53
C GLN A 86 -2.22 5.48 -12.34
N ALA A 87 -2.67 4.25 -12.59
CA ALA A 87 -1.87 3.04 -12.36
C ALA A 87 -0.61 2.99 -13.22
N GLU A 88 -0.69 3.44 -14.47
CA GLU A 88 0.45 3.47 -15.38
C GLU A 88 1.55 4.40 -14.84
N ALA A 89 1.21 5.64 -14.48
CA ALA A 89 2.16 6.60 -13.92
C ALA A 89 2.81 6.10 -12.61
N ALA A 90 2.02 5.52 -11.71
CA ALA A 90 2.54 4.94 -10.47
C ALA A 90 3.49 3.75 -10.74
N THR A 91 3.14 2.90 -11.71
CA THR A 91 3.92 1.71 -12.07
C THR A 91 5.22 2.09 -12.76
N GLU A 92 5.17 3.03 -13.71
CA GLU A 92 6.34 3.54 -14.42
C GLU A 92 7.33 4.14 -13.43
N ALA A 93 6.87 5.07 -12.57
CA ALA A 93 7.73 5.64 -11.53
C ALA A 93 8.36 4.57 -10.64
N ALA A 94 7.57 3.64 -10.10
CA ALA A 94 8.09 2.62 -9.19
C ALA A 94 9.09 1.67 -9.84
N LEU A 95 8.74 1.08 -10.98
CA LEU A 95 9.54 0.03 -11.60
C LEU A 95 10.75 0.59 -12.36
N CYS A 96 10.62 1.76 -13.00
CA CYS A 96 11.78 2.42 -13.61
C CYS A 96 12.78 2.85 -12.54
N SER A 97 12.32 3.42 -11.41
CA SER A 97 13.20 3.72 -10.27
C SER A 97 13.86 2.46 -9.74
N TYR A 98 13.12 1.36 -9.59
CA TYR A 98 13.69 0.11 -9.08
C TYR A 98 14.80 -0.42 -9.97
N VAL A 99 14.57 -0.48 -11.30
CA VAL A 99 15.57 -0.93 -12.26
C VAL A 99 16.79 0.00 -12.27
N ALA A 100 16.58 1.31 -12.27
CA ALA A 100 17.67 2.29 -12.24
C ALA A 100 18.51 2.20 -10.95
N SER A 101 17.87 1.95 -9.82
CA SER A 101 18.53 1.86 -8.51
C SER A 101 19.17 0.49 -8.25
N LYS A 102 18.74 -0.58 -8.93
CA LYS A 102 19.27 -1.94 -8.70
C LYS A 102 20.77 -2.05 -8.94
N GLU A 103 21.30 -1.30 -9.89
CA GLU A 103 22.75 -1.28 -10.18
C GLU A 103 23.55 -0.44 -9.16
N GLN A 104 22.90 0.48 -8.44
CA GLN A 104 23.55 1.48 -7.59
C GLN A 104 23.42 1.16 -6.09
N VAL A 105 22.25 0.67 -5.68
CA VAL A 105 21.88 0.34 -4.29
C VAL A 105 22.19 -1.13 -3.95
N GLY A 106 22.41 -1.97 -4.97
CA GLY A 106 22.96 -3.32 -4.81
C GLY A 106 22.08 -4.27 -3.99
N VAL A 107 22.72 -5.05 -3.10
CA VAL A 107 22.12 -6.18 -2.35
C VAL A 107 20.96 -5.80 -1.43
N ALA A 108 20.79 -4.52 -1.07
CA ALA A 108 19.66 -4.11 -0.23
C ALA A 108 18.31 -4.33 -0.92
N LEU A 109 18.25 -4.21 -2.25
CA LEU A 109 17.04 -4.47 -3.04
C LEU A 109 16.81 -5.96 -3.33
N ASP A 110 17.68 -6.85 -2.84
CA ASP A 110 17.42 -8.30 -2.83
C ASP A 110 16.52 -8.69 -1.64
N ASP A 111 16.40 -7.84 -0.61
CA ASP A 111 15.41 -8.01 0.44
C ASP A 111 14.01 -7.64 -0.09
N PRO A 112 13.02 -8.55 -0.05
CA PRO A 112 11.69 -8.31 -0.60
C PRO A 112 10.92 -7.20 0.13
N HIS A 113 11.16 -6.97 1.42
CA HIS A 113 10.55 -5.89 2.17
C HIS A 113 11.11 -4.53 1.75
N ILE A 114 12.43 -4.45 1.55
CA ILE A 114 13.09 -3.21 1.10
C ILE A 114 12.71 -2.91 -0.35
N ALA A 115 12.72 -3.91 -1.24
CA ALA A 115 12.26 -3.75 -2.62
C ALA A 115 10.80 -3.26 -2.69
N PHE A 116 9.92 -3.81 -1.85
CA PHE A 116 8.53 -3.36 -1.76
C PHE A 116 8.43 -1.92 -1.24
N ALA A 117 9.12 -1.60 -0.14
CA ALA A 117 9.12 -0.27 0.46
C ALA A 117 9.58 0.79 -0.54
N PHE A 118 10.68 0.51 -1.25
CA PHE A 118 11.23 1.36 -2.29
C PHE A 118 10.20 1.60 -3.41
N CYS A 119 9.61 0.53 -3.96
CA CYS A 119 8.62 0.67 -5.05
C CYS A 119 7.34 1.39 -4.59
N TYR A 120 6.92 1.16 -3.35
CA TYR A 120 5.76 1.84 -2.77
C TYR A 120 6.00 3.35 -2.67
N LEU A 121 7.17 3.76 -2.16
CA LEU A 121 7.56 5.16 -2.04
C LEU A 121 7.77 5.84 -3.40
N ALA A 122 8.43 5.16 -4.34
CA ALA A 122 8.59 5.65 -5.71
C ALA A 122 7.24 5.84 -6.42
N ALA A 123 6.25 4.98 -6.16
CA ALA A 123 4.89 5.20 -6.66
C ALA A 123 4.26 6.48 -6.08
N GLN A 124 4.46 6.78 -4.78
CA GLN A 124 3.95 8.02 -4.17
C GLN A 124 4.61 9.26 -4.79
N PHE A 125 5.89 9.19 -5.10
CA PHE A 125 6.61 10.25 -5.83
C PHE A 125 6.05 10.42 -7.25
N GLY A 126 5.88 9.33 -8.01
CA GLY A 126 5.30 9.36 -9.36
C GLY A 126 3.87 9.92 -9.41
N LEU A 127 3.11 9.76 -8.33
CA LEU A 127 1.78 10.32 -8.15
C LEU A 127 1.78 11.79 -7.68
N GLY A 128 2.95 12.39 -7.44
CA GLY A 128 3.10 13.75 -6.94
C GLY A 128 2.65 13.92 -5.48
N LEU A 129 2.61 12.84 -4.70
CA LEU A 129 2.13 12.81 -3.32
C LEU A 129 3.24 12.95 -2.27
N ALA A 130 4.47 12.64 -2.65
CA ALA A 130 5.66 12.79 -1.83
C ALA A 130 6.78 13.45 -2.65
N SER A 131 7.61 14.27 -1.99
CA SER A 131 8.79 14.86 -2.63
C SER A 131 9.98 13.91 -2.53
N ASP A 132 10.99 14.13 -3.38
CA ASP A 132 12.22 13.34 -3.39
C ASP A 132 12.95 13.44 -2.03
N GLU A 133 12.97 14.62 -1.41
CA GLU A 133 13.57 14.81 -0.08
C GLU A 133 12.87 13.97 0.99
N ALA A 134 11.54 13.91 0.96
CA ALA A 134 10.77 13.09 1.88
C ALA A 134 11.03 11.60 1.65
N ILE A 135 11.08 11.15 0.38
CA ILE A 135 11.38 9.75 0.06
C ILE A 135 12.77 9.35 0.58
N ASN A 136 13.78 10.19 0.36
CA ASN A 136 15.15 9.91 0.80
C ASN A 136 15.26 9.85 2.34
N GLU A 137 14.58 10.75 3.06
CA GLU A 137 14.51 10.72 4.52
C GLU A 137 13.87 9.40 5.02
N ILE A 138 12.77 8.98 4.41
CA ILE A 138 12.07 7.75 4.79
C ILE A 138 12.92 6.51 4.48
N MET A 139 13.58 6.47 3.32
CA MET A 139 14.43 5.35 2.94
C MET A 139 15.64 5.23 3.88
N ALA A 140 16.30 6.32 4.22
CA ALA A 140 17.38 6.31 5.21
C ALA A 140 16.89 5.77 6.57
N PHE A 141 15.71 6.21 7.02
CA PHE A 141 15.10 5.70 8.25
C PHE A 141 14.76 4.20 8.20
N ILE A 142 14.30 3.70 7.05
CA ILE A 142 13.99 2.28 6.84
C ILE A 142 15.26 1.45 6.80
N GLU A 143 16.32 1.93 6.14
CA GLU A 143 17.61 1.22 6.05
C GLU A 143 18.29 1.13 7.42
N GLU A 144 18.25 2.21 8.22
CA GLU A 144 18.74 2.18 9.62
C GLU A 144 17.88 1.30 10.53
N GLY A 145 16.62 1.07 10.15
CA GLY A 145 15.60 0.36 10.93
C GLY A 145 15.06 -0.91 10.24
N ASP A 146 15.85 -1.58 9.41
CA ASP A 146 15.42 -2.70 8.57
C ASP A 146 14.70 -3.81 9.37
N ALA A 147 15.24 -4.15 10.54
CA ALA A 147 14.69 -5.13 11.46
C ALA A 147 13.35 -4.68 12.06
N ILE A 148 13.14 -3.37 12.20
CA ILE A 148 11.88 -2.79 12.67
C ILE A 148 10.80 -2.94 11.59
N LEU A 149 11.14 -2.66 10.33
CA LEU A 149 10.23 -2.86 9.19
C LEU A 149 9.87 -4.35 9.06
N ALA A 150 10.86 -5.24 9.02
CA ALA A 150 10.64 -6.68 8.91
C ALA A 150 9.75 -7.23 10.05
N ARG A 151 9.97 -6.74 11.28
CA ARG A 151 9.14 -7.10 12.45
C ARG A 151 7.72 -6.56 12.32
N ALA A 152 7.55 -5.33 11.84
CA ALA A 152 6.25 -4.70 11.62
C ALA A 152 5.44 -5.45 10.56
N ILE A 153 6.08 -5.87 9.47
CA ILE A 153 5.50 -6.69 8.40
C ILE A 153 5.10 -8.06 8.93
N THR A 154 6.04 -8.78 9.58
CA THR A 154 5.79 -10.12 10.14
C THR A 154 4.58 -10.13 11.08
N ARG A 155 4.43 -9.08 11.91
CA ARG A 155 3.28 -8.96 12.81
C ARG A 155 1.96 -8.86 12.05
N ARG A 156 1.93 -8.10 10.96
CA ARG A 156 0.73 -7.86 10.16
C ARG A 156 0.36 -9.06 9.30
N THR A 157 1.32 -9.65 8.60
CA THR A 157 1.08 -10.85 7.75
C THR A 157 0.60 -12.03 8.59
N ARG A 158 1.20 -12.28 9.77
CA ARG A 158 0.70 -13.32 10.71
C ARG A 158 -0.72 -13.06 11.21
N ALA A 159 -1.11 -11.81 11.40
CA ALA A 159 -2.48 -11.47 11.80
C ALA A 159 -3.49 -11.76 10.67
N LYS A 160 -3.04 -11.76 9.42
CA LYS A 160 -3.84 -12.07 8.22
C LYS A 160 -3.86 -13.56 7.87
N GLU A 161 -2.90 -14.36 8.32
CA GLU A 161 -2.95 -15.80 8.14
C GLU A 161 -4.21 -16.39 8.82
N PRO A 162 -5.02 -17.20 8.12
CA PRO A 162 -6.19 -17.81 8.73
C PRO A 162 -5.74 -18.68 9.91
N SER A 163 -6.25 -18.35 11.10
CA SER A 163 -5.93 -19.02 12.36
C SER A 163 -5.92 -20.53 12.16
N ARG A 164 -4.85 -21.22 12.58
CA ARG A 164 -4.67 -22.69 12.48
C ARG A 164 -5.90 -23.51 12.95
N ARG A 165 -6.78 -22.92 13.78
CA ARG A 165 -8.10 -23.46 14.16
C ARG A 165 -9.06 -23.68 12.98
N GLN A 166 -9.11 -22.78 11.99
CA GLN A 166 -10.02 -22.89 10.83
C GLN A 166 -9.57 -23.97 9.83
N ARG A 167 -8.27 -24.25 9.73
CA ARG A 167 -7.74 -25.37 8.92
C ARG A 167 -8.19 -26.74 9.44
N ARG A 168 -8.33 -26.91 10.76
CA ARG A 168 -8.83 -28.17 11.38
C ARG A 168 -10.33 -28.40 11.16
N ILE A 169 -11.13 -27.34 11.09
CA ILE A 169 -12.58 -27.47 10.88
C ILE A 169 -12.88 -27.82 9.41
N ARG A 170 -12.16 -27.23 8.45
CA ARG A 170 -12.32 -27.58 7.02
C ARG A 170 -11.83 -28.98 6.66
N SER A 171 -10.81 -29.51 7.35
CA SER A 171 -10.37 -30.90 7.18
C SER A 171 -11.27 -31.92 7.90
N ALA A 172 -12.15 -31.47 8.81
CA ALA A 172 -13.16 -32.31 9.46
C ALA A 172 -14.54 -32.25 8.79
N GLN A 173 -14.77 -31.34 7.84
CA GLN A 173 -16.05 -31.16 7.12
C GLN A 173 -15.99 -31.54 5.63
N GLY A 174 -14.89 -32.13 5.16
CA GLY A 174 -14.79 -32.73 3.83
C GLY A 174 -15.11 -34.23 3.88
N VAL A 175 -16.40 -34.55 3.76
CA VAL A 175 -16.89 -35.81 3.17
C VAL A 175 -17.33 -35.50 1.75
#